data_AF-A0A2N6EAG9-F1
#
_entry.id   AF-A0A2N6EAG9-F1
#
_cell.length_a   1.000
_cell.length_b   1.000
_cell.length_c   1.000
_cell.angle_alpha   90.00
_cell.angle_beta   90.00
_cell.angle_gamma   90.00
#
_symmetry.space_group_name_H-M   'P 1'
#
loop_
_entity.id
_entity.type
_entity.pdbx_description
1 polymer ?
#
loop_
_entity_poly.entity_id
_entity_poly.type
_entity_poly.pdbx_seq_one_letter_code
_entity_poly.pdbx_strand_id
1 'polypeptide(L)' 'MRGVVVALLGIFALVYVLNPGAGFFEIIPDNIPLLGNLDEAGAVALLLACLRYFGIDLLNIFGSKDPRDITPEN' A
#
# COMPACT_ATOMS: atom_id res chain seq x y z
N MET A 1 -1.66 -6.85 21.40
CA MET A 1 -2.95 -6.34 20.89
C MET A 1 -2.79 -5.43 19.69
N ARG A 2 -1.98 -4.35 19.77
CA ARG A 2 -1.81 -3.37 18.67
C ARG A 2 -1.35 -3.99 17.33
N GLY A 3 -0.36 -4.89 17.34
CA GLY A 3 0.10 -5.53 16.11
C GLY A 3 -0.93 -6.43 15.41
N VAL A 4 -1.81 -7.09 16.17
CA VAL A 4 -2.89 -7.92 15.58
C VAL A 4 -3.88 -7.03 14.83
N VAL A 5 -4.23 -5.86 15.39
CA VAL A 5 -5.11 -4.90 14.72
C VAL A 5 -4.47 -4.39 13.42
N VAL A 6 -3.19 -4.05 13.43
CA VAL A 6 -2.48 -3.60 12.22
C VAL A 6 -2.39 -4.71 11.17
N ALA A 7 -2.18 -5.97 11.58
CA ALA A 7 -2.19 -7.11 10.67
C ALA A 7 -3.56 -7.32 10.01
N LEU A 8 -4.65 -7.23 10.78
CA LEU A 8 -6.01 -7.33 10.26
C LEU A 8 -6.34 -6.19 9.28
N LEU A 9 -5.93 -4.96 9.59
CA LEU A 9 -6.08 -3.82 8.70
C LEU A 9 -5.28 -3.98 7.39
N GLY A 10 -4.06 -4.51 7.48
CA GLY A 10 -3.25 -4.80 6.30
C GLY A 10 -3.87 -5.87 5.40
N ILE A 11 -4.38 -6.97 5.99
CA ILE A 11 -5.10 -8.02 5.24
C ILE A 11 -6.37 -7.46 4.60
N PHE A 12 -7.14 -6.64 5.32
CA PHE A 12 -8.32 -5.99 4.78
C PHE A 12 -7.99 -5.09 3.58
N ALA A 13 -6.98 -4.23 3.72
CA ALA A 13 -6.51 -3.36 2.64
C ALA A 13 -6.02 -4.15 1.43
N LEU A 14 -5.30 -5.27 1.65
CA LEU A 14 -4.85 -6.16 0.58
C LEU A 14 -6.04 -6.77 -0.18
N VAL A 15 -7.02 -7.31 0.52
CA VAL A 15 -8.23 -7.89 -0.09
C VAL A 15 -9.01 -6.82 -0.87
N TYR A 16 -9.09 -5.60 -0.35
CA TYR A 16 -9.74 -4.46 -1.00
C TYR A 16 -9.05 -4.10 -2.33
N VAL A 17 -7.73 -3.90 -2.30
CA VAL A 17 -6.93 -3.58 -3.50
C VAL A 17 -6.97 -4.69 -4.53
N LEU A 18 -7.00 -5.96 -4.11
CA LEU A 18 -7.12 -7.09 -5.03
C LEU A 18 -8.48 -7.18 -5.71
N ASN A 19 -9.49 -6.46 -5.18
CA ASN A 19 -10.84 -6.38 -5.70
C ASN A 19 -11.34 -7.70 -6.34
N PRO A 20 -11.40 -8.82 -5.59
CA PRO A 20 -11.73 -10.13 -6.14
C PRO A 20 -13.16 -10.21 -6.69
N GLY A 21 -14.00 -9.21 -6.42
CA GLY A 21 -15.37 -9.07 -6.93
C GLY A 21 -15.53 -8.17 -8.15
N ALA A 22 -14.43 -7.63 -8.72
CA ALA A 22 -14.35 -6.72 -9.87
C ALA A 22 -15.67 -6.58 -10.68
N GLY A 23 -16.48 -5.56 -10.38
CA GLY A 23 -17.69 -5.23 -11.15
C GLY A 23 -19.00 -5.90 -10.74
N PHE A 24 -19.04 -6.84 -9.79
CA PHE A 24 -20.29 -7.55 -9.46
C PHE A 24 -21.22 -6.81 -8.45
N PHE A 25 -20.70 -5.84 -7.69
CA PHE A 25 -21.41 -5.13 -6.62
C PHE A 25 -21.21 -3.60 -6.68
N GLU A 26 -20.99 -3.02 -7.87
CA GLU A 26 -20.80 -1.58 -8.03
C GLU A 26 -22.14 -0.82 -7.84
N ILE A 27 -22.42 -0.41 -6.59
CA ILE A 27 -23.49 0.54 -6.25
C ILE A 27 -23.05 1.99 -6.55
N ILE A 28 -21.76 2.23 -6.73
CA ILE A 28 -21.15 3.54 -7.02
C ILE A 28 -20.46 3.46 -8.40
N PRO A 29 -20.62 4.48 -9.26
CA PRO A 29 -20.00 4.46 -10.58
C PRO A 29 -18.49 4.75 -10.48
N ASP A 30 -17.66 3.72 -10.69
CA ASP A 30 -16.18 3.76 -10.76
C ASP A 30 -15.63 4.60 -11.94
N ASN A 31 -16.53 5.10 -12.80
CA ASN A 31 -16.18 5.78 -14.04
C ASN A 31 -16.05 7.30 -13.88
N ILE A 32 -16.15 7.83 -12.65
CA ILE A 32 -15.90 9.24 -12.38
C ILE A 32 -14.41 9.40 -12.07
N PRO A 33 -13.60 9.90 -13.03
CA PRO A 33 -12.19 10.19 -12.76
C PRO A 33 -12.12 11.10 -11.52
N LEU A 34 -11.24 10.75 -10.58
CA LEU A 34 -10.98 11.39 -9.27
C LEU A 34 -11.72 10.82 -8.04
N LEU A 35 -12.90 10.19 -8.19
CA LEU A 35 -13.74 9.79 -7.04
C LEU A 35 -13.77 8.27 -6.77
N GLY A 36 -13.80 7.43 -7.82
CA GLY A 36 -13.86 5.96 -7.68
C GLY A 36 -12.52 5.25 -7.83
N ASN A 37 -11.40 5.96 -7.67
CA ASN A 37 -10.04 5.38 -7.64
C ASN A 37 -9.20 5.90 -6.45
N LEU A 38 -9.82 6.75 -5.62
CA LEU A 38 -9.15 7.45 -4.52
C LEU A 38 -9.17 6.62 -3.25
N ASP A 39 -10.23 5.85 -3.06
CA ASP A 39 -10.35 4.86 -2.00
C ASP A 39 -9.42 3.67 -2.24
N GLU A 40 -9.18 3.23 -3.48
CA GLU A 40 -8.13 2.25 -3.78
C GLU A 40 -6.75 2.83 -3.49
N ALA A 41 -6.48 4.09 -3.85
CA ALA A 41 -5.24 4.75 -3.48
C ALA A 41 -5.07 4.85 -1.95
N GLY A 42 -6.17 5.10 -1.23
CA GLY A 42 -6.23 5.05 0.22
C GLY A 42 -5.95 3.65 0.78
N ALA A 43 -6.51 2.61 0.18
CA ALA A 43 -6.29 1.22 0.55
C ALA A 43 -4.83 0.79 0.30
N VAL A 44 -4.23 1.22 -0.81
CA VAL A 44 -2.79 1.02 -1.08
C VAL A 44 -1.94 1.75 -0.04
N ALA A 45 -2.23 3.02 0.26
CA ALA A 45 -1.49 3.77 1.27
C ALA A 45 -1.61 3.13 2.66
N LEU A 46 -2.79 2.65 3.04
CA LEU A 46 -3.04 1.92 4.28
C LEU A 46 -2.25 0.61 4.32
N LEU A 47 -2.25 -0.16 3.22
CA LEU A 47 -1.48 -1.39 3.10
C LEU A 47 0.01 -1.13 3.30
N LEU A 48 0.56 -0.13 2.62
CA LEU A 48 1.97 0.27 2.75
C LEU A 48 2.30 0.71 4.19
N ALA A 49 1.42 1.46 4.84
CA ALA A 49 1.60 1.86 6.24
C ALA A 49 1.60 0.65 7.20
N CYS A 50 0.72 -0.33 6.97
CA CYS A 50 0.68 -1.57 7.75
C CYS A 50 1.94 -2.40 7.56
N LEU A 51 2.44 -2.53 6.32
CA LEU A 51 3.68 -3.23 6.02
C LEU A 51 4.89 -2.54 6.67
N ARG A 52 4.95 -1.20 6.60
CA ARG A 52 5.99 -0.40 7.26
C ARG A 52 5.98 -0.57 8.77
N TYR A 53 4.80 -0.71 9.39
CA TYR A 53 4.69 -1.02 10.82
C TYR A 53 5.38 -2.34 11.21
N PHE A 54 5.42 -3.32 10.31
CA PHE A 54 6.14 -4.59 10.50
C PHE A 54 7.60 -4.54 10.01
N GLY A 55 8.10 -3.37 9.60
CA GLY A 55 9.47 -3.20 9.10
C GLY A 55 9.64 -3.58 7.62
N ILE A 56 8.55 -3.82 6.89
CA ILE A 56 8.58 -4.10 5.45
C ILE A 56 8.35 -2.77 4.72
N ASP A 57 9.43 -2.19 4.20
CA ASP A 57 9.35 -0.98 3.37
C ASP A 57 9.38 -1.35 1.88
N LEU A 58 8.19 -1.63 1.31
CA LEU A 58 8.06 -2.00 -0.10
C LEU A 58 8.64 -0.95 -1.05
N LEU A 59 8.67 0.33 -0.65
CA LEU A 59 9.17 1.43 -1.48
C LEU A 59 10.70 1.40 -1.61
N ASN A 60 11.40 0.74 -0.67
CA ASN A 60 12.86 0.69 -0.63
C ASN A 60 13.43 -0.71 -0.94
N ILE A 61 12.61 -1.66 -1.40
CA ILE A 61 13.07 -3.02 -1.78
C ILE A 61 14.10 -2.97 -2.92
N PHE A 62 14.04 -1.97 -3.80
CA PHE A 62 14.94 -1.85 -4.93
C PHE A 62 16.24 -1.09 -4.64
N GLY A 63 16.54 -0.80 -3.36
CA GLY A 63 17.82 -0.25 -2.94
C GLY A 63 17.99 1.21 -3.39
N SER A 64 17.56 2.14 -2.56
CA SER A 64 18.11 3.50 -2.64
C SER A 64 19.60 3.41 -2.29
N LYS A 65 20.50 3.50 -3.28
CA LYS A 65 21.93 3.72 -3.01
C LYS A 65 22.02 4.96 -2.13
N ASP A 66 22.62 4.81 -0.95
CA ASP A 66 22.91 5.95 -0.09
C ASP A 66 23.82 6.90 -0.89
N PRO A 67 23.45 8.18 -1.09
CA PRO A 67 24.31 9.15 -1.77
C PRO A 67 25.64 9.38 -1.06
N ARG A 68 25.85 8.83 0.13
CA ARG A 68 27.11 8.87 0.88
C ARG A 68 28.05 7.70 0.54
N ASP A 69 27.59 6.72 -0.23
CA ASP A 69 28.39 5.57 -0.69
C ASP A 69 29.23 5.90 -1.95
N ILE A 70 29.15 7.15 -2.43
CA ILE A 70 30.02 7.77 -3.44
C ILE A 70 31.07 8.66 -2.75
N THR A 71 31.79 8.13 -1.77
CA THR A 71 33.12 8.64 -1.49
C THR A 71 34.10 7.77 -2.28
N PRO A 72 34.76 8.30 -3.33
CA PRO A 72 35.89 7.58 -3.91
C PRO A 72 36.93 7.41 -2.81
N GLU A 73 37.17 6.15 -2.42
CA GLU A 73 38.36 5.78 -1.68
C GLU A 73 39.55 6.10 -2.58
N ASN A 74 40.25 7.17 -2.21
CA ASN A 74 41.63 7.56 -2.50
C ASN A 74 42.25 7.04 -3.81
#